data_AF-A0A452XZP4-F1
#
_entry.id   AF-A0A452XZP4-F1
#
_cell.length_a   1.000
_cell.length_b   1.000
_cell.length_c   1.000
_cell.angle_alpha   90.00
_cell.angle_beta   90.00
_cell.angle_gamma   90.00
#
_symmetry.space_group_name_H-M   'P 1'
#
loop_
_entity.id
_entity.type
_entity.pdbx_description
1 polymer ?
#
loop_
_entity_poly.entity_id
_entity_poly.type
_entity_poly.pdbx_seq_one_letter_code
_entity_poly.pdbx_strand_id
1 'polypeptide(L)'
;MTHKADAPFLNTPIEHYHAMASIYGTMGAKGQNARSGNDLLSIDLEDEENGEVNTSPHVGESSDPKAPPKKKAKIKHVVEDPLVITLKDGFKLVAEALVKSSGDDDDIPDDLWDVLSTLPDFEEEHLAHYYAHLVDNPKTARAFMKLTQINKSVWVSRYVKKNF
;
A
#
# COMPACT_ATOMS: atom_id res chain seq x y z
N MET A 1 -0.99 -57.77 -20.48
CA MET A 1 0.12 -57.80 -21.45
C MET A 1 0.80 -56.44 -21.37
N THR A 2 1.99 -56.40 -20.79
CA THR A 2 2.82 -55.18 -20.71
C THR A 2 3.18 -54.75 -22.12
N HIS A 3 2.87 -53.50 -22.48
CA HIS A 3 3.15 -52.97 -23.80
C HIS A 3 4.68 -52.86 -23.97
N LYS A 4 5.24 -53.53 -24.98
CA LYS A 4 6.70 -53.69 -25.15
C LYS A 4 7.43 -52.36 -25.35
N ALA A 5 6.71 -51.32 -25.78
CA ALA A 5 7.25 -49.97 -25.95
C ALA A 5 7.45 -49.22 -24.62
N ASP A 6 6.88 -49.71 -23.51
CA ASP A 6 6.93 -49.01 -22.21
C ASP A 6 8.08 -49.53 -21.33
N ALA A 7 8.71 -50.64 -21.75
CA ALA A 7 9.88 -51.26 -21.11
C ALA A 7 11.05 -50.28 -20.82
N PRO A 8 11.41 -49.33 -21.71
CA PRO A 8 12.53 -48.42 -21.44
C PRO A 8 12.19 -47.32 -20.42
N PHE A 9 10.91 -47.11 -20.08
CA PHE A 9 10.50 -46.09 -19.11
C PHE A 9 10.29 -46.67 -17.71
N LEU A 10 10.18 -47.99 -17.58
CA LEU A 10 10.10 -48.68 -16.30
C LEU A 10 11.47 -48.63 -15.60
N ASN A 11 11.50 -48.18 -14.35
CA ASN A 11 12.71 -48.08 -13.52
C ASN A 11 13.78 -47.09 -13.99
N THR A 12 13.44 -46.11 -14.83
CA THR A 12 14.35 -44.99 -15.10
C THR A 12 14.29 -43.98 -13.94
N PRO A 13 15.44 -43.51 -13.43
CA PRO A 13 15.44 -42.49 -12.39
C PRO A 13 14.84 -41.20 -12.96
N ILE A 14 13.85 -40.65 -12.25
CA ILE A 14 13.27 -39.35 -12.60
C ILE A 14 14.30 -38.28 -12.26
N GLU A 15 14.80 -37.59 -13.28
CA GLU A 15 15.68 -36.44 -13.10
C GLU A 15 14.98 -35.39 -12.23
N HIS A 16 15.71 -34.82 -11.27
CA HIS A 16 15.21 -33.80 -10.33
C HIS A 16 14.15 -34.27 -9.30
N TYR A 17 13.89 -35.57 -9.16
CA TYR A 17 12.95 -36.08 -8.14
C TYR A 17 13.28 -35.54 -6.73
N HIS A 18 14.54 -35.56 -6.32
CA HIS A 18 14.96 -35.07 -4.99
C HIS A 18 14.78 -33.55 -4.81
N ALA A 19 14.97 -32.77 -5.88
CA ALA A 19 14.75 -31.32 -5.86
C ALA A 19 13.26 -31.01 -5.68
N MET A 20 12.40 -31.72 -6.42
CA MET A 20 10.94 -31.60 -6.29
C MET A 20 10.44 -32.13 -4.93
N ALA A 21 10.97 -33.26 -4.46
CA ALA A 21 10.65 -33.83 -3.16
C ALA A 21 11.01 -32.89 -1.99
N SER A 22 12.06 -32.08 -2.14
CA SER A 22 12.40 -31.05 -1.14
C SER A 22 11.40 -29.89 -1.13
N ILE A 23 10.85 -29.51 -2.29
CA ILE A 23 9.81 -28.46 -2.37
C ILE A 23 8.50 -28.96 -1.75
N TYR A 24 8.07 -30.18 -2.09
CA TYR A 24 6.77 -30.71 -1.67
C TYR A 24 6.78 -31.46 -0.32
N GLY A 25 7.92 -31.99 0.12
CA GLY A 25 8.06 -32.73 1.38
C GLY A 25 8.32 -31.85 2.59
N THR A 26 8.84 -30.64 2.40
CA THR A 26 9.15 -29.70 3.50
C THR A 26 8.05 -28.66 3.73
N MET A 27 7.05 -28.59 2.84
CA MET A 27 5.85 -27.77 3.05
C MET A 27 4.88 -28.52 3.98
N GLY A 28 5.23 -28.58 5.26
CA GLY A 28 4.24 -28.80 6.30
C GLY A 28 3.20 -27.70 6.17
N ALA A 29 2.00 -28.04 5.70
CA ALA A 29 0.87 -27.14 5.62
C ALA A 29 0.51 -26.69 7.05
N LYS A 30 1.11 -25.59 7.51
CA LYS A 30 0.52 -24.76 8.57
C LYS A 30 -0.64 -24.00 7.93
N GLY A 31 -1.73 -24.72 7.66
CA GLY A 31 -3.03 -24.11 7.43
C GLY A 31 -3.51 -23.50 8.74
N GLN A 32 -3.03 -22.32 9.09
CA GLN A 32 -3.74 -21.44 10.03
C GLN A 32 -4.93 -20.81 9.28
N ASN A 33 -5.90 -21.64 8.91
CA ASN A 33 -7.26 -21.26 8.52
C ASN A 33 -8.12 -22.50 8.23
N ALA A 34 -8.16 -23.45 9.17
CA ALA A 34 -9.32 -24.33 9.27
C ALA A 34 -10.51 -23.46 9.69
N ARG A 35 -11.18 -22.82 8.72
CA ARG A 35 -12.47 -22.16 8.93
C ARG A 35 -13.49 -23.25 9.25
N SER A 36 -13.77 -23.43 10.54
CA SER A 36 -14.91 -24.20 11.02
C SER A 36 -16.17 -23.40 10.68
N GLY A 37 -17.09 -24.00 9.92
CA GLY A 37 -18.18 -23.32 9.22
C GLY A 37 -19.34 -22.83 10.08
N ASN A 38 -19.08 -22.06 11.15
CA ASN A 38 -20.13 -21.54 12.03
C ASN A 38 -20.02 -20.03 12.36
N ASP A 39 -19.18 -19.25 11.67
CA ASP A 39 -19.13 -17.79 11.94
C ASP A 39 -20.33 -17.08 11.31
N LEU A 40 -21.21 -16.58 12.18
CA LEU A 40 -22.41 -15.81 11.86
C LEU A 40 -22.04 -14.53 11.09
N LEU A 41 -22.64 -14.37 9.90
CA LEU A 41 -22.61 -13.13 9.13
C LEU A 41 -23.56 -12.10 9.77
N SER A 42 -23.13 -11.44 10.85
CA SER A 42 -23.76 -10.19 11.28
C SER A 42 -22.78 -9.05 11.03
N ILE A 43 -22.95 -8.43 9.86
CA ILE A 43 -22.46 -7.08 9.61
C ILE A 43 -23.66 -6.18 9.91
N ASP A 44 -23.67 -5.54 11.07
CA ASP A 44 -24.62 -4.46 11.32
C ASP A 44 -24.13 -3.29 10.46
N LEU A 45 -24.84 -3.06 9.35
CA LEU A 45 -24.81 -1.78 8.65
C LEU A 45 -25.71 -0.87 9.47
N GLU A 46 -25.11 -0.01 10.27
CA GLU A 46 -25.80 1.11 10.89
C GLU A 46 -26.12 2.11 9.77
N ASP A 47 -27.26 1.89 9.11
CA ASP A 47 -27.90 2.86 8.24
C ASP A 47 -28.63 3.88 9.12
N GLU A 48 -28.16 5.11 9.01
CA GLU A 48 -28.75 6.31 9.58
C GLU A 48 -30.05 6.63 8.82
N GLU A 49 -31.21 6.27 9.37
CA GLU A 49 -32.48 6.90 8.99
C GLU A 49 -33.44 7.06 10.17
N ASN A 50 -33.45 8.29 10.68
CA ASN A 50 -34.54 9.05 11.29
C ASN A 50 -35.94 8.39 11.25
N GLY A 51 -36.46 8.00 12.41
CA GLY A 51 -37.81 7.42 12.55
C GLY A 51 -38.37 7.59 13.96
N GLU A 52 -38.93 8.76 14.21
CA GLU A 52 -39.59 9.24 15.44
C GLU A 52 -40.60 8.22 16.03
N VAL A 53 -40.37 7.74 17.25
CA VAL A 53 -41.40 7.05 18.07
C VAL A 53 -41.76 7.94 19.25
N ASN A 54 -42.79 8.77 19.06
CA ASN A 54 -43.41 9.55 20.13
C ASN A 54 -44.38 8.67 20.92
N THR A 55 -44.11 8.47 22.21
CA THR A 55 -45.06 7.88 23.16
C THR A 55 -45.63 8.96 24.09
N SER A 56 -46.97 9.08 24.08
CA SER A 56 -47.83 9.55 25.18
C SER A 56 -48.11 11.07 25.34
N PRO A 57 -49.23 11.45 26.01
CA PRO A 57 -50.23 12.35 25.42
C PRO A 57 -50.49 13.60 26.27
N HIS A 58 -50.78 14.76 25.66
CA HIS A 58 -51.48 15.82 26.39
C HIS A 58 -52.24 16.80 25.50
N VAL A 59 -53.47 17.04 25.92
CA VAL A 59 -54.45 18.05 25.54
C VAL A 59 -53.87 19.46 25.59
N GLY A 60 -54.28 20.35 24.66
CA GLY A 60 -53.98 21.78 24.78
C GLY A 60 -54.36 22.56 23.53
N GLU A 61 -55.58 23.08 23.55
CA GLU A 61 -56.22 23.87 22.52
C GLU A 61 -55.46 25.15 22.15
N SER A 62 -55.55 25.48 20.85
CA SER A 62 -55.01 26.67 20.17
C SER A 62 -55.31 27.98 20.89
N SER A 63 -54.31 28.84 21.03
CA SER A 63 -54.45 30.29 21.14
C SER A 63 -53.09 30.98 20.93
N ASP A 64 -52.88 31.53 19.73
CA ASP A 64 -51.79 32.47 19.44
C ASP A 64 -51.95 33.76 20.26
N PRO A 65 -50.83 34.30 20.80
CA PRO A 65 -50.62 35.72 20.58
C PRO A 65 -49.16 36.08 20.25
N LYS A 66 -49.02 36.75 19.09
CA LYS A 66 -48.08 37.86 18.81
C LYS A 66 -46.58 37.56 18.95
N ALA A 67 -45.98 37.17 17.83
CA ALA A 67 -44.53 37.05 17.65
C ALA A 67 -43.78 38.35 18.02
N PRO A 68 -42.75 38.31 18.89
CA PRO A 68 -41.86 39.44 19.13
C PRO A 68 -40.86 39.64 17.97
N PRO A 69 -40.30 40.86 17.81
CA PRO A 69 -39.59 41.27 16.60
C PRO A 69 -38.35 40.41 16.33
N LYS A 70 -38.13 40.07 15.05
CA LYS A 70 -36.96 39.33 14.56
C LYS A 70 -35.67 40.06 14.96
N LYS A 71 -35.08 39.66 16.10
CA LYS A 71 -33.71 40.05 16.45
C LYS A 71 -32.80 39.40 15.42
N LYS A 72 -32.19 40.21 14.55
CA LYS A 72 -31.08 39.74 13.70
C LYS A 72 -30.02 39.19 14.63
N ALA A 73 -29.81 37.88 14.59
CA ALA A 73 -28.74 37.25 15.34
C ALA A 73 -27.43 37.88 14.87
N LYS A 74 -26.72 38.54 15.79
CA LYS A 74 -25.32 38.88 15.56
C LYS A 74 -24.61 37.55 15.29
N ILE A 75 -24.00 37.43 14.11
CA ILE A 75 -23.07 36.34 13.81
C ILE A 75 -22.02 36.43 14.92
N LYS A 76 -22.10 35.54 15.90
CA LYS A 76 -21.01 35.35 16.85
C LYS A 76 -19.86 34.87 15.99
N HIS A 77 -18.79 35.65 15.95
CA HIS A 77 -17.50 35.13 15.53
C HIS A 77 -17.28 33.84 16.33
N VAL A 78 -17.37 32.70 15.66
CA VAL A 78 -17.04 31.41 16.26
C VAL A 78 -15.54 31.48 16.47
N VAL A 79 -15.14 31.97 17.63
CA VAL A 79 -13.81 31.68 18.16
C VAL A 79 -13.80 30.16 18.23
N GLU A 80 -13.01 29.50 17.37
CA GLU A 80 -12.85 28.05 17.44
C GLU A 80 -12.60 27.68 18.90
N ASP A 81 -13.37 26.70 19.41
CA ASP A 81 -13.23 26.25 20.79
C ASP A 81 -11.76 25.89 21.02
N PRO A 82 -11.12 26.35 22.11
CA PRO A 82 -9.75 25.98 22.45
C PRO A 82 -9.47 24.48 22.29
N LEU A 83 -10.45 23.62 22.59
CA LEU A 83 -10.35 22.17 22.42
C LEU A 83 -10.28 21.76 20.95
N VAL A 84 -11.08 22.37 20.08
CA VAL A 84 -11.06 22.14 18.63
C VAL A 84 -9.73 22.57 18.01
N ILE A 85 -9.17 23.69 18.47
CA ILE A 85 -7.85 24.17 18.03
C ILE A 85 -6.77 23.14 18.41
N THR A 86 -6.74 22.71 19.68
CA THR A 86 -5.74 21.73 20.14
C THR A 86 -5.84 20.38 19.41
N LEU A 87 -7.06 19.93 19.11
CA LEU A 87 -7.31 18.70 18.39
C LEU A 87 -6.80 18.80 16.93
N LYS A 88 -7.07 19.91 16.25
CA LYS A 88 -6.62 20.18 14.89
C LYS A 88 -5.09 20.24 14.81
N ASP A 89 -4.45 20.91 15.77
CA ASP A 89 -2.99 20.97 15.85
C ASP A 89 -2.38 19.60 16.13
N GLY A 90 -3.00 18.82 17.01
CA GLY A 90 -2.61 17.43 17.27
C GLY A 90 -2.69 16.55 16.01
N PHE A 91 -3.79 16.60 15.28
CA PHE A 91 -3.94 15.87 14.02
C PHE A 91 -2.94 16.32 12.95
N LYS A 92 -2.68 17.62 12.86
CA LYS A 92 -1.67 18.16 11.95
C LYS A 92 -0.28 17.60 12.28
N LEU A 93 0.10 17.57 13.56
CA LEU A 93 1.37 16.99 14.00
C LEU A 93 1.45 15.48 13.69
N VAL A 94 0.37 14.73 13.89
CA VAL A 94 0.33 13.29 13.56
C VAL A 94 0.43 13.05 12.06
N ALA A 95 -0.28 13.83 11.24
CA ALA A 95 -0.20 13.75 9.79
C ALA A 95 1.21 14.11 9.28
N GLU A 96 1.81 15.18 9.79
CA GLU A 96 3.20 15.55 9.47
C GLU A 96 4.20 14.48 9.92
N ALA A 97 4.01 13.91 11.12
CA ALA A 97 4.85 12.83 11.62
C ALA A 97 4.70 11.56 10.77
N LEU A 98 3.50 11.23 10.30
CA LEU A 98 3.28 10.08 9.41
C LEU A 98 3.98 10.27 8.06
N VAL A 99 3.87 11.48 7.47
CA VAL A 99 4.57 11.84 6.23
C VAL A 99 6.09 11.75 6.41
N LYS A 100 6.62 12.17 7.56
CA LYS A 100 8.05 12.06 7.91
C LYS A 100 8.47 10.64 8.35
N SER A 101 7.52 9.81 8.79
CA SER A 101 7.74 8.45 9.32
C SER A 101 7.74 7.39 8.22
N SER A 102 7.09 7.63 7.08
CA SER A 102 7.43 6.94 5.85
C SER A 102 8.88 7.27 5.57
N GLY A 103 9.78 6.35 5.96
CA GLY A 103 11.16 6.62 6.30
C GLY A 103 11.87 7.56 5.34
N ASP A 104 12.89 8.23 5.88
CA ASP A 104 13.89 9.02 5.16
C ASP A 104 14.73 8.08 4.26
N ASP A 105 14.01 7.43 3.38
CA ASP A 105 14.41 6.41 2.45
C ASP A 105 14.79 7.13 1.15
N ASP A 106 15.32 8.34 1.28
CA ASP A 106 15.82 9.18 0.19
C ASP A 106 17.36 9.18 0.16
N ASP A 107 17.99 8.39 1.02
CA ASP A 107 19.44 8.15 0.99
C ASP A 107 19.87 7.53 -0.35
N ILE A 108 20.73 8.24 -1.06
CA ILE A 108 21.38 7.75 -2.28
C ILE A 108 22.57 6.87 -1.89
N PRO A 109 22.74 5.67 -2.47
CA PRO A 109 23.90 4.82 -2.22
C PRO A 109 25.22 5.50 -2.64
N ASP A 110 26.22 5.51 -1.75
CA ASP A 110 27.52 6.15 -1.99
C ASP A 110 28.29 5.51 -3.17
N ASP A 111 28.12 4.21 -3.39
CA ASP A 111 28.76 3.42 -4.44
C ASP A 111 27.95 3.38 -5.75
N LEU A 112 26.89 4.20 -5.87
CA LEU A 112 25.99 4.17 -7.02
C LEU A 112 26.71 4.44 -8.35
N TRP A 113 27.57 5.46 -8.38
CA TRP A 113 28.33 5.82 -9.58
C TRP A 113 29.38 4.76 -9.93
N ASP A 114 30.06 4.22 -8.92
CA ASP A 114 31.07 3.16 -9.12
C ASP A 114 30.42 1.92 -9.74
N VAL A 115 29.25 1.52 -9.24
CA VAL A 115 28.49 0.40 -9.82
C VAL A 115 28.02 0.72 -11.24
N LEU A 116 27.55 1.94 -11.50
CA LEU A 116 27.02 2.31 -12.80
C LEU A 116 28.13 2.41 -13.87
N SER A 117 29.27 3.00 -13.53
CA SER A 117 30.43 3.17 -14.41
C SER A 117 31.14 1.85 -14.75
N THR A 118 30.92 0.79 -13.98
CA THR A 118 31.43 -0.57 -14.29
C THR A 118 30.60 -1.32 -15.33
N LEU A 119 29.44 -0.79 -15.75
CA LEU A 119 28.62 -1.46 -16.77
C LEU A 119 29.32 -1.42 -18.13
N PRO A 120 29.61 -2.59 -18.74
CA PRO A 120 30.11 -2.62 -20.11
C PRO A 120 29.01 -2.18 -21.07
N ASP A 121 29.41 -1.82 -22.30
CA ASP A 121 28.52 -1.59 -23.45
C ASP A 121 27.71 -0.29 -23.44
N PHE A 122 27.96 0.64 -22.50
CA PHE A 122 27.31 1.95 -22.47
C PHE A 122 28.32 3.09 -22.55
N GLU A 123 27.96 4.14 -23.28
CA GLU A 123 28.72 5.39 -23.31
C GLU A 123 28.61 6.13 -21.98
N GLU A 124 29.68 6.80 -21.57
CA GLU A 124 29.74 7.52 -20.30
C GLU A 124 28.67 8.63 -20.21
N GLU A 125 28.34 9.28 -21.33
CA GLU A 125 27.27 10.29 -21.39
C GLU A 125 25.89 9.70 -21.03
N HIS A 126 25.59 8.51 -21.54
CA HIS A 126 24.35 7.79 -21.22
C HIS A 126 24.31 7.38 -19.74
N LEU A 127 25.44 6.92 -19.21
CA LEU A 127 25.56 6.56 -17.80
C LEU A 127 25.42 7.77 -16.88
N ALA A 128 26.05 8.89 -17.21
CA ALA A 128 25.94 10.15 -16.46
C ALA A 128 24.49 10.68 -16.45
N HIS A 129 23.80 10.61 -17.60
CA HIS A 129 22.40 11.04 -17.68
C HIS A 129 21.49 10.12 -16.85
N TYR A 130 21.73 8.81 -16.89
CA TYR A 130 20.99 7.86 -16.06
C TYR A 130 21.29 8.02 -14.57
N TYR A 131 22.54 8.32 -14.21
CA TYR A 131 22.93 8.63 -12.83
C TYR A 131 22.14 9.83 -12.29
N ALA A 132 22.05 10.92 -13.05
CA ALA A 132 21.26 12.09 -12.66
C ALA A 132 19.78 11.71 -12.41
N HIS A 133 19.20 10.87 -13.29
CA HIS A 133 17.86 10.33 -13.07
C HIS A 133 17.73 9.51 -11.78
N LEU A 134 18.74 8.72 -11.41
CA LEU A 134 18.74 7.94 -10.17
C LEU A 134 18.91 8.82 -8.92
N VAL A 135 19.72 9.88 -8.99
CA VAL A 135 19.88 10.86 -7.90
C VAL A 135 18.57 11.59 -7.63
N ASP A 136 17.84 11.96 -8.67
CA ASP A 136 16.51 12.57 -8.54
C ASP A 136 15.43 11.56 -8.06
N ASN A 137 15.74 10.27 -8.08
CA ASN A 137 14.81 9.19 -7.72
C ASN A 137 15.48 8.16 -6.78
N PRO A 138 15.74 8.50 -5.50
CA PRO A 138 16.50 7.65 -4.57
C PRO A 138 15.92 6.24 -4.38
N LYS A 139 14.60 6.10 -4.42
CA LYS A 139 13.91 4.79 -4.36
C LYS A 139 14.29 3.91 -5.56
N THR A 140 14.37 4.51 -6.75
CA THR A 140 14.81 3.84 -7.98
C THR A 140 16.29 3.51 -7.91
N ALA A 141 17.13 4.42 -7.41
CA ALA A 141 18.56 4.18 -7.20
C ALA A 141 18.80 2.94 -6.32
N ARG A 142 18.09 2.83 -5.20
CA ARG A 142 18.23 1.69 -4.29
C ARG A 142 17.66 0.41 -4.84
N ALA A 143 16.56 0.47 -5.59
CA ALA A 143 16.05 -0.69 -6.32
C ALA A 143 17.09 -1.17 -7.34
N PHE A 144 17.70 -0.25 -8.09
CA PHE A 144 18.75 -0.54 -9.05
C PHE A 144 19.95 -1.23 -8.40
N MET A 145 20.40 -0.77 -7.23
CA MET A 145 21.55 -1.38 -6.53
C MET A 145 21.32 -2.85 -6.14
N LYS A 146 20.07 -3.24 -5.87
CA LYS A 146 19.69 -4.62 -5.54
C LYS A 146 19.65 -5.57 -6.75
N LEU A 147 19.76 -5.05 -7.97
CA LEU A 147 19.70 -5.85 -9.20
C LEU A 147 21.03 -6.56 -9.47
N THR A 148 20.95 -7.69 -10.17
CA THR A 148 22.11 -8.33 -10.78
C THR A 148 22.66 -7.47 -11.92
N GLN A 149 23.93 -7.65 -12.29
CA GLN A 149 24.57 -6.85 -13.35
C GLN A 149 23.78 -6.89 -14.67
N ILE A 150 23.28 -8.06 -15.07
CA ILE A 150 22.47 -8.22 -16.29
C ILE A 150 21.21 -7.35 -16.23
N ASN A 151 20.53 -7.32 -15.09
CA ASN A 151 19.31 -6.53 -14.93
C ASN A 151 19.60 -5.03 -14.86
N LYS A 152 20.74 -4.63 -14.28
CA LYS A 152 21.23 -3.25 -14.33
C LYS A 152 21.44 -2.79 -15.78
N SER A 153 22.11 -3.59 -16.60
CA SER A 153 22.27 -3.31 -18.04
C SER A 153 20.91 -3.17 -18.73
N VAL A 154 19.95 -4.08 -18.48
CA VAL A 154 18.60 -3.98 -19.08
C VAL A 154 17.89 -2.67 -18.71
N TRP A 155 18.02 -2.22 -17.47
CA TRP A 155 17.43 -0.97 -17.01
C TRP A 155 18.04 0.24 -17.73
N VAL A 156 19.38 0.29 -17.79
CA VAL A 156 20.10 1.34 -18.51
C VAL A 156 19.74 1.31 -20.00
N SER A 157 19.76 0.16 -20.67
CA SER A 157 19.37 0.05 -22.09
C SER A 157 17.95 0.56 -22.36
N ARG A 158 16.99 0.22 -21.50
CA ARG A 158 15.60 0.69 -21.64
C ARG A 158 15.50 2.19 -21.45
N TYR A 159 16.25 2.74 -20.49
CA TYR A 159 16.30 4.17 -20.26
C TYR A 159 16.93 4.90 -21.44
N VAL A 160 18.10 4.44 -21.90
CA VAL A 160 18.82 5.05 -23.03
C VAL A 160 17.94 5.06 -24.27
N LYS A 161 17.37 3.92 -24.66
CA LYS A 161 16.46 3.80 -25.81
C LYS A 161 15.23 4.74 -25.75
N LYS A 162 14.84 5.17 -24.55
CA LYS A 162 13.71 6.08 -24.35
C LYS A 162 14.11 7.55 -24.45
N ASN A 163 15.35 7.90 -24.08
CA ASN A 163 15.80 9.28 -23.90
C ASN A 163 16.81 9.74 -24.98
N PHE A 164 17.36 8.81 -25.77
CA PHE A 164 18.31 9.02 -26.86
C PHE A 164 17.86 8.22 -28.09
#